data_AF-A0AAJ1CGH1-F1
#
_entry.id   AF-A0AAJ1CGH1-F1
#
_cell.length_a   1.000
_cell.length_b   1.000
_cell.length_c   1.000
_cell.angle_alpha   90.00
_cell.angle_beta   90.00
_cell.angle_gamma   90.00
#
_symmetry.space_group_name_H-M   'P 1'
#
loop_
_entity.id
_entity.type
_entity.pdbx_description
1 polymer ?
#
loop_
_entity_poly.entity_id
_entity_poly.type
_entity_poly.pdbx_seq_one_letter_code
_entity_poly.pdbx_strand_id
1 'polypeptide(L)'
;MKKSLFLFASIFALYSCQNKEEKLIIEHLQQDRIYDFEIIKSFPTDSLKTEWKPDNNTIRNLDELKRCVREINASGYNNIKITTDADYHIKSLEKIKDDKKLASDVKKWLQLWHEFKYYQDLVYEPKENFKPEFIGWKKVCIANINGKRTSIEFQFNKSRDKVIKYKELQ
;
A
#
# COMPACT_ATOMS: atom_id res chain seq x y z
N MET A 1 -33.30 -11.10 32.06
CA MET A 1 -32.27 -12.15 31.89
C MET A 1 -31.38 -12.00 30.65
N LYS A 2 -31.63 -11.07 29.70
CA LYS A 2 -30.77 -10.91 28.50
C LYS A 2 -29.36 -10.37 28.79
N LYS A 3 -29.20 -9.38 29.67
CA LYS A 3 -27.90 -8.75 29.98
C LYS A 3 -26.86 -9.69 30.61
N SER A 4 -27.29 -10.71 31.35
CA SER A 4 -26.38 -11.67 32.00
C SER A 4 -25.76 -12.63 30.99
N LEU A 5 -26.55 -13.15 30.04
CA LEU A 5 -26.07 -14.06 28.99
C LEU A 5 -25.03 -13.40 28.06
N PHE A 6 -25.21 -12.10 27.75
CA PHE A 6 -24.27 -11.32 26.94
C PHE A 6 -22.88 -11.19 27.57
N LEU A 7 -22.79 -11.15 28.91
CA LEU A 7 -21.51 -11.04 29.61
C LEU A 7 -20.73 -12.38 29.57
N PHE A 8 -21.42 -13.52 29.60
CA PHE A 8 -20.77 -14.82 29.56
C PHE A 8 -20.23 -15.16 28.16
N ALA A 9 -20.96 -14.82 27.10
CA ALA A 9 -20.52 -15.04 25.72
C ALA A 9 -19.26 -14.22 25.38
N SER A 10 -19.15 -12.97 25.87
CA SER A 10 -18.00 -12.12 25.63
C SER A 10 -16.74 -12.57 26.37
N ILE A 11 -16.91 -13.09 27.60
CA ILE A 11 -15.82 -13.67 28.40
C ILE A 11 -15.29 -14.94 27.73
N PHE A 12 -16.15 -15.85 27.28
CA PHE A 12 -15.72 -17.12 26.66
C PHE A 12 -14.93 -16.91 25.36
N ALA A 13 -15.37 -15.97 24.52
CA ALA A 13 -14.67 -15.59 23.31
C ALA A 13 -13.25 -15.05 23.64
N LEU A 14 -13.11 -14.19 24.65
CA LEU A 14 -11.81 -13.67 25.08
C LEU A 14 -10.88 -14.75 25.67
N TYR A 15 -11.42 -15.76 26.36
CA TYR A 15 -10.63 -16.88 26.90
C TYR A 15 -10.09 -17.82 25.80
N SER A 16 -10.75 -17.89 24.65
CA SER A 16 -10.29 -18.68 23.48
C SER A 16 -9.18 -18.00 22.65
N CYS A 17 -8.85 -16.73 22.92
CA CYS A 17 -7.84 -16.00 22.17
C CYS A 17 -6.44 -16.61 22.36
N GLN A 18 -5.80 -16.97 21.25
CA GLN A 18 -4.43 -17.47 21.25
C GLN A 18 -3.41 -16.36 20.98
N ASN A 19 -3.85 -15.21 20.42
CA ASN A 19 -2.96 -14.09 20.10
C ASN A 19 -3.63 -12.70 20.24
N LYS A 20 -2.79 -11.66 20.32
CA LYS A 20 -3.22 -10.25 20.46
C LYS A 20 -4.18 -9.79 19.36
N GLU A 21 -3.98 -10.24 18.13
CA GLU A 21 -4.80 -9.85 16.99
C GLU A 21 -6.21 -10.45 17.04
N GLU A 22 -6.36 -11.70 17.49
CA GLU A 22 -7.67 -12.32 17.73
C GLU A 22 -8.46 -11.57 18.81
N LYS A 23 -7.78 -11.13 19.87
CA LYS A 23 -8.42 -10.32 20.93
C LYS A 23 -9.03 -9.04 20.35
N LEU A 24 -8.28 -8.32 19.52
CA LEU A 24 -8.74 -7.10 18.85
C LEU A 24 -9.92 -7.36 17.91
N ILE A 25 -9.93 -8.50 17.21
CA ILE A 25 -11.04 -8.91 16.34
C ILE A 25 -12.30 -9.16 17.18
N ILE A 26 -12.16 -9.86 18.30
CA ILE A 26 -13.29 -10.15 19.20
C ILE A 26 -13.84 -8.87 19.80
N GLU A 27 -12.97 -7.98 20.29
CA GLU A 27 -13.36 -6.67 20.81
C GLU A 27 -14.11 -5.84 19.75
N HIS A 28 -13.63 -5.86 18.49
CA HIS A 28 -14.26 -5.15 17.38
C HIS A 28 -15.64 -5.73 17.02
N LEU A 29 -15.77 -7.04 16.88
CA LEU A 29 -17.05 -7.70 16.58
C LEU A 29 -18.09 -7.47 17.68
N GLN A 30 -17.66 -7.47 18.95
CA GLN A 30 -18.53 -7.17 20.08
C GLN A 30 -18.99 -5.70 20.11
N GLN A 31 -18.15 -4.76 19.68
CA GLN A 31 -18.52 -3.35 19.50
C GLN A 31 -19.61 -3.21 18.42
N ASP A 32 -19.49 -3.97 17.33
CA ASP A 32 -20.47 -4.04 16.24
C ASP A 32 -21.72 -4.88 16.57
N ARG A 33 -21.85 -5.30 17.83
CA ARG A 33 -22.97 -6.10 18.34
C ARG A 33 -23.13 -7.46 17.67
N ILE A 34 -22.05 -7.98 17.09
CA ILE A 34 -21.97 -9.37 16.64
C ILE A 34 -21.59 -10.20 17.87
N TYR A 35 -22.60 -10.82 18.48
CA TYR A 35 -22.47 -11.71 19.63
C TYR A 35 -22.68 -13.17 19.18
N ASP A 36 -22.32 -14.13 20.03
CA ASP A 36 -22.56 -15.56 19.80
C ASP A 36 -21.80 -16.16 18.60
N PHE A 37 -20.49 -15.89 18.54
CA PHE A 37 -19.58 -16.45 17.55
C PHE A 37 -18.36 -17.13 18.20
N GLU A 38 -17.80 -18.11 17.50
CA GLU A 38 -16.52 -18.73 17.82
C GLU A 38 -15.55 -18.53 16.65
N ILE A 39 -14.30 -18.17 16.96
CA ILE A 39 -13.22 -18.17 15.96
C ILE A 39 -12.80 -19.62 15.73
N ILE A 40 -13.23 -20.21 14.61
CA ILE A 40 -12.93 -21.61 14.27
C ILE A 40 -11.50 -21.75 13.77
N LYS A 41 -11.02 -20.73 13.05
CA LYS A 41 -9.70 -20.76 12.42
C LYS A 41 -9.21 -19.35 12.14
N SER A 42 -8.02 -19.04 12.63
CA SER A 42 -7.25 -17.88 12.20
C SER A 42 -6.19 -18.32 11.19
N PHE A 43 -6.01 -17.54 10.13
CA PHE A 43 -4.93 -17.78 9.16
C PHE A 43 -3.72 -16.93 9.50
N PRO A 44 -2.50 -17.41 9.22
CA PRO A 44 -1.29 -16.61 9.39
C PRO A 44 -1.40 -15.28 8.65
N THR A 45 -0.86 -14.25 9.27
CA THR A 45 -0.82 -12.87 8.79
C THR A 45 0.13 -12.71 7.58
N ASP A 46 0.46 -13.77 6.83
CA ASP A 46 1.33 -13.74 5.65
C ASP A 46 0.54 -13.70 4.33
N SER A 47 -0.79 -13.83 4.39
CA SER A 47 -1.68 -13.67 3.23
C SER A 47 -1.94 -12.21 2.83
N LEU A 48 -1.18 -11.26 3.40
CA LEU A 48 -1.38 -9.82 3.26
C LEU A 48 -1.14 -9.35 1.83
N LYS A 49 -2.22 -9.12 1.08
CA LYS A 49 -2.19 -8.15 -0.01
C LYS A 49 -2.19 -6.76 0.63
N THR A 50 -1.00 -6.20 0.86
CA THR A 50 -0.87 -4.79 1.22
C THR A 50 -1.23 -3.97 -0.03
N GLU A 51 -2.45 -3.45 -0.08
CA GLU A 51 -2.85 -2.52 -1.14
C GLU A 51 -2.08 -1.21 -0.94
N TRP A 52 -1.08 -1.00 -1.79
CA TRP A 52 -0.35 0.26 -1.85
C TRP A 52 -1.19 1.28 -2.61
N LYS A 53 -1.46 2.42 -1.97
CA LYS A 53 -1.92 3.62 -2.66
C LYS A 53 -0.81 4.66 -2.55
N PRO A 54 -0.29 5.19 -3.67
CA PRO A 54 0.58 6.35 -3.64
C PRO A 54 -0.19 7.52 -3.01
N ASP A 55 0.48 8.34 -2.22
CA ASP A 55 -0.09 9.61 -1.80
C ASP A 55 -0.32 10.55 -3.00
N ASN A 56 -1.15 11.57 -2.82
CA ASN A 56 -1.50 12.51 -3.90
C ASN A 56 -0.27 13.22 -4.51
N ASN A 57 0.77 13.44 -3.71
CA ASN A 57 2.01 14.06 -4.19
C ASN A 57 2.78 13.10 -5.10
N THR A 58 2.87 11.83 -4.75
CA THR A 58 3.48 10.75 -5.53
C THR A 58 2.72 10.53 -6.83
N ILE A 59 1.39 10.56 -6.81
CA ILE A 59 0.56 10.50 -8.02
C ILE A 59 0.90 11.67 -8.96
N ARG A 60 0.90 12.89 -8.44
CA ARG A 60 1.22 14.10 -9.22
C ARG A 60 2.63 14.03 -9.80
N ASN A 61 3.62 13.65 -8.99
CA ASN A 61 5.01 13.52 -9.42
C ASN A 61 5.17 12.42 -10.48
N LEU A 62 4.42 11.32 -10.38
CA LEU A 62 4.39 10.27 -11.41
C LEU A 62 3.80 10.78 -12.73
N ASP A 63 2.78 11.63 -12.69
CA ASP A 63 2.21 12.21 -13.91
C ASP A 63 3.14 13.23 -14.57
N GLU A 64 3.89 14.01 -13.78
CA GLU A 64 4.98 14.86 -14.29
C GLU A 64 6.12 14.01 -14.91
N LEU A 65 6.49 12.89 -14.26
CA LEU A 65 7.48 11.97 -14.81
C LEU A 65 7.03 11.37 -16.15
N LYS A 66 5.74 11.00 -16.28
CA LYS A 66 5.16 10.55 -17.56
C LYS A 66 5.14 11.66 -18.61
N ARG A 67 4.92 12.91 -18.22
CA ARG A 67 5.03 14.06 -19.14
C ARG A 67 6.45 14.19 -19.66
N CYS A 68 7.47 14.14 -18.80
CA CYS A 68 8.87 14.18 -19.19
C CYS A 68 9.23 13.06 -20.20
N VAL A 69 8.74 11.83 -19.99
CA VAL A 69 8.93 10.73 -20.95
C VAL A 69 8.37 11.06 -22.33
N ARG A 70 7.15 11.62 -22.40
CA ARG A 70 6.54 12.00 -23.69
C ARG A 70 7.36 13.08 -24.39
N GLU A 71 7.84 14.08 -23.66
CA GLU A 71 8.65 15.17 -24.22
C GLU A 71 10.01 14.70 -24.71
N ILE A 72 10.70 13.84 -23.93
CA ILE A 72 11.98 13.26 -24.35
C ILE A 72 11.79 12.38 -25.60
N ASN A 73 10.75 11.55 -25.66
CA ASN A 73 10.46 10.71 -26.83
C ASN A 73 10.10 11.56 -28.07
N ALA A 74 9.43 12.69 -27.89
CA ALA A 74 9.12 13.61 -28.98
C ALA A 74 10.33 14.47 -29.42
N SER A 75 11.35 14.62 -28.57
CA SER A 75 12.52 15.47 -28.82
C SER A 75 13.53 14.91 -29.83
N GLY A 76 13.32 13.68 -30.32
CA GLY A 76 14.25 12.99 -31.22
C GLY A 76 15.51 12.42 -30.55
N TYR A 77 15.62 12.49 -29.21
CA TYR A 77 16.75 11.94 -28.47
C TYR A 77 16.76 10.39 -28.50
N ASN A 78 15.75 9.77 -27.90
CA ASN A 78 15.56 8.31 -27.83
C ASN A 78 14.16 7.99 -27.29
N ASN A 79 13.68 6.76 -27.53
CA ASN A 79 12.49 6.23 -26.87
C ASN A 79 12.84 5.67 -25.49
N ILE A 80 12.37 6.33 -24.44
CA ILE A 80 12.64 6.03 -23.04
C ILE A 80 11.38 5.59 -22.28
N LYS A 81 11.57 5.07 -21.07
CA LYS A 81 10.51 4.68 -20.13
C LYS A 81 10.75 5.39 -18.79
N ILE A 82 9.74 5.39 -17.91
CA ILE A 82 9.84 5.98 -16.56
C ILE A 82 10.96 5.35 -15.69
N THR A 83 11.37 4.12 -16.01
CA THR A 83 12.43 3.37 -15.32
C THR A 83 13.81 3.57 -15.96
N THR A 84 13.93 4.43 -16.97
CA THR A 84 15.21 4.70 -17.64
C THR A 84 16.15 5.43 -16.68
N ASP A 85 17.43 5.05 -16.69
CA ASP A 85 18.48 5.61 -15.84
C ASP A 85 18.81 7.05 -16.28
N ALA A 86 18.33 8.03 -15.52
CA ALA A 86 18.53 9.44 -15.84
C ALA A 86 20.00 9.85 -15.76
N ASP A 87 20.74 9.35 -14.77
CA ASP A 87 22.13 9.74 -14.52
C ASP A 87 23.05 9.31 -15.66
N TYR A 88 22.81 8.12 -16.22
CA TYR A 88 23.52 7.64 -17.40
C TYR A 88 23.37 8.60 -18.60
N HIS A 89 22.15 9.08 -18.85
CA HIS A 89 21.86 9.94 -19.99
C HIS A 89 22.34 11.38 -19.80
N ILE A 90 22.20 11.93 -18.60
CA ILE A 90 22.78 13.24 -18.24
C ILE A 90 24.29 13.21 -18.46
N LYS A 91 24.98 12.22 -17.89
CA LYS A 91 26.44 12.06 -18.03
C LYS A 91 26.87 11.89 -19.48
N SER A 92 26.05 11.25 -20.31
CA SER A 92 26.33 11.07 -21.74
C SER A 92 26.18 12.38 -22.52
N LEU A 93 25.15 13.17 -22.22
CA LEU A 93 24.93 14.49 -22.83
C LEU A 93 25.97 15.52 -22.42
N GLU A 94 26.39 15.50 -21.14
CA GLU A 94 27.44 16.40 -20.64
C GLU A 94 28.78 16.23 -21.37
N LYS A 95 29.09 15.03 -21.85
CA LYS A 95 30.31 14.75 -22.63
C LYS A 95 30.30 15.39 -24.02
N ILE A 96 29.11 15.63 -24.58
CA ILE A 96 28.95 16.15 -25.95
C ILE A 96 28.36 17.57 -25.97
N LYS A 97 28.21 18.21 -24.81
CA LYS A 97 27.58 19.54 -24.66
C LYS A 97 28.29 20.64 -25.44
N ASP A 98 29.60 20.52 -25.63
CA ASP A 98 30.44 21.50 -26.32
C ASP A 98 30.56 21.19 -27.83
N ASP A 99 29.88 20.16 -28.34
CA ASP A 99 29.80 19.89 -29.77
C ASP A 99 28.99 20.97 -30.47
N LYS A 100 29.69 21.83 -31.22
CA LYS A 100 29.10 22.97 -31.94
C LYS A 100 27.96 22.60 -32.88
N LYS A 101 27.91 21.36 -33.39
CA LYS A 101 26.85 20.92 -34.31
C LYS A 101 25.55 20.57 -33.58
N LEU A 102 25.63 20.17 -32.32
CA LEU A 102 24.50 19.63 -31.55
C LEU A 102 24.17 20.47 -30.30
N ALA A 103 24.93 21.54 -30.04
CA ALA A 103 24.85 22.33 -28.82
C ALA A 103 23.44 22.80 -28.44
N SER A 104 22.61 23.20 -29.43
CA SER A 104 21.24 23.64 -29.16
C SER A 104 20.32 22.50 -28.71
N ASP A 105 20.48 21.31 -29.28
CA ASP A 105 19.65 20.15 -28.99
C ASP A 105 20.11 19.47 -27.70
N VAL A 106 21.42 19.35 -27.50
CA VAL A 106 22.01 18.85 -26.24
C VAL A 106 21.59 19.70 -25.05
N LYS A 107 21.54 21.03 -25.19
CA LYS A 107 21.05 21.91 -24.11
C LYS A 107 19.58 21.64 -23.76
N LYS A 108 18.72 21.45 -24.76
CA LYS A 108 17.30 21.12 -24.55
C LYS A 108 17.14 19.74 -23.93
N TRP A 109 17.88 18.75 -24.41
CA TRP A 109 17.83 17.39 -23.86
C TRP A 109 18.33 17.36 -22.41
N LEU A 110 19.43 18.05 -22.09
CA LEU A 110 19.92 18.15 -20.71
C LEU A 110 18.86 18.73 -19.77
N GLN A 111 18.16 19.78 -20.19
CA GLN A 111 17.08 20.36 -19.39
C GLN A 111 15.97 19.34 -19.12
N LEU A 112 15.50 18.64 -20.16
CA LEU A 112 14.48 17.61 -20.02
C LEU A 112 14.93 16.44 -19.14
N TRP A 113 16.21 16.04 -19.24
CA TRP A 113 16.76 14.95 -18.43
C TRP A 113 16.95 15.34 -16.96
N HIS A 114 17.32 16.57 -16.66
CA HIS A 114 17.39 17.06 -15.28
C HIS A 114 15.99 17.14 -14.64
N GLU A 115 14.99 17.57 -15.40
CA GLU A 115 13.59 17.58 -14.94
C GLU A 115 13.05 16.16 -14.73
N PHE A 116 13.33 15.25 -15.67
CA PHE A 116 13.02 13.82 -15.53
C PHE A 116 13.66 13.24 -14.27
N LYS A 117 14.96 13.51 -14.03
CA LYS A 117 15.68 13.04 -12.83
C LYS A 117 15.03 13.57 -11.56
N TYR A 118 14.70 14.86 -11.50
CA TYR A 118 14.05 15.46 -10.34
C TYR A 118 12.76 14.73 -9.96
N TYR A 119 11.87 14.47 -10.92
CA TYR A 119 10.63 13.74 -10.64
C TYR A 119 10.86 12.25 -10.38
N GLN A 120 11.87 11.63 -11.01
CA GLN A 120 12.26 10.25 -10.74
C GLN A 120 12.75 10.09 -9.30
N ASP A 121 13.59 11.01 -8.83
CA ASP A 121 14.08 11.05 -7.46
C ASP A 121 12.90 11.24 -6.49
N LEU A 122 11.99 12.19 -6.73
CA LEU A 122 10.80 12.39 -5.88
C LEU A 122 9.85 11.18 -5.82
N VAL A 123 9.77 10.38 -6.88
CA VAL A 123 8.94 9.16 -6.92
C VAL A 123 9.64 7.97 -6.26
N TYR A 124 10.98 7.95 -6.24
CA TYR A 124 11.78 6.83 -5.74
C TYR A 124 12.36 7.04 -4.33
N GLU A 125 12.54 8.28 -3.89
CA GLU A 125 12.90 8.72 -2.54
C GLU A 125 11.92 8.23 -1.44
N PRO A 126 10.60 8.06 -1.68
CA PRO A 126 9.67 7.54 -0.68
C PRO A 126 9.90 6.08 -0.28
N LYS A 127 10.81 5.34 -0.93
CA LYS A 127 11.07 3.93 -0.57
C LYS A 127 11.56 3.77 0.87
N GLU A 128 12.27 4.76 1.44
CA GLU A 128 12.65 4.75 2.86
C GLU A 128 11.55 5.31 3.79
N ASN A 129 10.65 6.15 3.27
CA ASN A 129 9.47 6.65 4.00
C ASN A 129 8.25 5.72 3.87
N PHE A 130 8.44 4.50 3.38
CA PHE A 130 7.42 3.47 3.28
C PHE A 130 6.87 3.13 4.66
N LYS A 131 5.76 3.78 5.00
CA LYS A 131 4.92 3.41 6.14
C LYS A 131 3.59 2.99 5.54
N PRO A 132 3.35 1.69 5.34
CA PRO A 132 2.02 1.24 4.95
C PRO A 132 1.06 1.78 6.02
N GLU A 133 0.04 2.53 5.61
CA GLU A 133 -0.94 3.11 6.55
C GLU A 133 -1.55 1.98 7.40
N PHE A 134 -1.71 0.81 6.78
CA PHE A 134 -2.35 -0.36 7.36
C PHE A 134 -1.60 -1.62 6.96
N ILE A 135 -1.57 -2.60 7.86
CA ILE A 135 -1.10 -3.94 7.54
C ILE A 135 -2.26 -4.63 6.82
N GLY A 136 -1.96 -5.47 5.82
CA GLY A 136 -2.97 -6.11 4.98
C GLY A 136 -4.06 -6.88 5.74
N TRP A 137 -4.91 -7.57 5.00
CA TRP A 137 -6.07 -8.24 5.58
C TRP A 137 -5.71 -9.56 6.30
N LYS A 138 -6.15 -9.72 7.56
CA LYS A 138 -6.15 -11.00 8.28
C LYS A 138 -7.47 -11.72 8.06
N LYS A 139 -7.42 -12.89 7.44
CA LYS A 139 -8.59 -13.74 7.28
C LYS A 139 -8.86 -14.55 8.55
N VAL A 140 -10.11 -14.53 9.00
CA VAL A 140 -10.62 -15.32 10.13
C VAL A 140 -11.91 -16.00 9.71
N CYS A 141 -12.06 -17.28 10.05
CA CYS A 141 -13.32 -17.99 9.93
C CYS A 141 -14.03 -17.97 11.28
N ILE A 142 -15.25 -17.44 11.31
CA ILE A 142 -16.13 -17.51 12.47
C ILE A 142 -17.28 -18.47 12.21
N ALA A 143 -17.77 -19.14 13.25
CA ALA A 143 -19.09 -19.79 13.25
C ALA A 143 -19.99 -19.05 14.21
N ASN A 144 -21.24 -18.84 13.82
CA ASN A 144 -22.28 -18.50 14.79
C ASN A 144 -22.79 -19.75 15.51
N ILE A 145 -23.56 -19.56 16.59
CA ILE A 145 -24.20 -20.65 17.36
C ILE A 145 -25.12 -21.56 16.53
N ASN A 146 -25.56 -21.13 15.34
CA ASN A 146 -26.37 -21.94 14.42
C ASN A 146 -25.50 -22.78 13.46
N GLY A 147 -24.18 -22.80 13.65
CA GLY A 147 -23.23 -23.55 12.84
C GLY A 147 -22.93 -22.92 11.47
N LYS A 148 -23.51 -21.75 11.15
CA LYS A 148 -23.19 -21.04 9.90
C LYS A 148 -21.77 -20.48 10.01
N ARG A 149 -20.93 -20.89 9.06
CA ARG A 149 -19.54 -20.42 8.94
C ARG A 149 -19.46 -19.23 8.01
N THR A 150 -18.77 -18.18 8.44
CA THR A 150 -18.49 -17.01 7.63
C THR A 150 -16.99 -16.75 7.67
N SER A 151 -16.39 -16.48 6.50
CA SER A 151 -15.03 -15.97 6.42
C SER A 151 -15.06 -14.45 6.45
N ILE A 152 -14.24 -13.84 7.29
CA ILE A 152 -14.13 -12.39 7.42
C ILE A 152 -12.66 -12.00 7.27
N GLU A 153 -12.39 -10.96 6.50
CA GLU A 153 -11.08 -10.33 6.44
C GLU A 153 -11.08 -9.05 7.28
N PHE A 154 -10.12 -8.92 8.20
CA PHE A 154 -9.93 -7.75 9.07
C PHE A 154 -8.67 -6.99 8.67
N GLN A 155 -8.76 -5.67 8.51
CA GLN A 155 -7.59 -4.81 8.32
C GLN A 155 -7.21 -4.16 9.65
N PHE A 156 -5.92 -4.22 9.97
CA PHE A 156 -5.36 -3.61 11.17
C PHE A 156 -4.59 -2.33 10.85
N ASN A 157 -4.50 -1.45 11.84
CA ASN A 157 -3.55 -0.35 11.78
C ASN A 157 -2.10 -0.85 11.81
N LYS A 158 -1.16 0.04 11.47
CA LYS A 158 0.26 -0.29 11.37
C LYS A 158 0.86 -0.93 12.64
N SER A 159 0.42 -0.53 13.83
CA SER A 159 0.92 -1.07 15.11
C SER A 159 0.23 -2.38 15.53
N ARG A 160 -0.74 -2.87 14.75
CA ARG A 160 -1.58 -4.04 15.05
C ARG A 160 -2.21 -3.95 16.45
N ASP A 161 -2.66 -2.75 16.81
CA ASP A 161 -3.36 -2.49 18.08
C ASP A 161 -4.82 -2.09 17.88
N LYS A 162 -5.27 -1.91 16.63
CA LYS A 162 -6.65 -1.57 16.30
C LYS A 162 -7.10 -2.18 14.97
N VAL A 163 -8.32 -2.72 14.94
CA VAL A 163 -9.05 -3.07 13.71
C VAL A 163 -9.66 -1.79 13.12
N ILE A 164 -9.47 -1.56 11.82
CA ILE A 164 -9.95 -0.35 11.13
C ILE A 164 -11.17 -0.65 10.27
N LYS A 165 -11.16 -1.81 9.62
CA LYS A 165 -12.26 -2.26 8.77
C LYS A 165 -12.27 -3.78 8.71
N TYR A 166 -13.43 -4.34 8.40
CA TYR A 166 -13.56 -5.73 8.01
C TYR A 166 -14.45 -5.87 6.78
N LYS A 167 -14.37 -7.02 6.11
CA LYS A 167 -15.32 -7.41 5.06
C LYS A 167 -15.60 -8.90 5.17
N GLU A 168 -16.85 -9.27 5.02
CA GLU A 168 -17.22 -10.68 4.85
C GLU A 168 -16.79 -11.15 3.45
N LEU A 169 -16.22 -12.34 3.38
CA LEU A 169 -15.91 -13.01 2.12
C LEU A 169 -17.09 -13.92 1.77
N GLN A 170 -17.61 -13.75 0.55
CA GLN A 170 -18.66 -14.60 -0.03
C GLN A 170 -18.14 -16.01 -0.30
#